data_AF-A0A165GN01-F1
#
_entry.id   AF-A0A165GN01-F1
#
_cell.length_a   1.000
_cell.length_b   1.000
_cell.length_c   1.000
_cell.angle_alpha   90.00
_cell.angle_beta   90.00
_cell.angle_gamma   90.00
#
_symmetry.space_group_name_H-M   'P 1'
#
loop_
_entity.id
_entity.type
_entity.pdbx_description
1 polymer ?
#
loop_
_entity_poly.entity_id
_entity_poly.type
_entity_poly.pdbx_seq_one_letter_code
_entity_poly.pdbx_strand_id
1 'polypeptide(L)'
;MNKLLQKNPWLGSASGTAQFQGLILAPSIMSLYPQDRPIVLVIDGLDESDDEECVDIVAQEFPKLPATFRIIVTSRPLPEIEHTFAFVPVVHRHAIPIRGVDNIWDVCLYTRQRLDKIAKDRHNASADWPGVELRNQLIEKAGGHFLWIYTAVEILSRHVSIDNALVALLNTSGGSSVEVTMDELYTILLEKCPWDDDEFAVG
;
A
#
# COMPACT_ATOMS: atom_id res chain seq x y z
N MET A 1 2.25 -28.70 -8.02
CA MET A 1 2.75 -27.96 -9.19
C MET A 1 3.71 -28.76 -10.07
N ASN A 2 4.87 -29.21 -9.58
CA ASN A 2 5.94 -29.77 -10.44
C ASN A 2 5.51 -31.00 -11.28
N LYS A 3 4.68 -31.91 -10.72
CA LYS A 3 4.15 -33.07 -11.47
C LYS A 3 3.17 -32.72 -12.61
N LEU A 4 2.49 -31.57 -12.55
CA LEU A 4 1.56 -31.14 -13.60
C LEU A 4 2.34 -30.53 -14.78
N LEU A 5 3.34 -29.72 -14.50
CA LEU A 5 4.25 -29.17 -15.52
C LEU A 5 5.09 -30.27 -16.19
N GLN A 6 5.52 -31.28 -15.44
CA GLN A 6 6.19 -32.45 -16.03
C GLN A 6 5.28 -33.23 -16.99
N LYS A 7 3.97 -33.30 -16.71
CA LYS A 7 2.98 -33.94 -17.59
C LYS A 7 2.59 -33.07 -18.78
N ASN A 8 2.57 -31.75 -18.59
CA ASN A 8 2.16 -30.78 -19.60
C ASN A 8 3.23 -29.67 -19.77
N PRO A 9 4.40 -29.96 -20.37
CA PRO A 9 5.52 -29.01 -20.38
C PRO A 9 5.24 -27.72 -21.14
N TRP A 10 4.38 -27.77 -22.16
CA TRP A 10 4.01 -26.60 -22.97
C TRP A 10 3.31 -25.51 -22.18
N LEU A 11 2.69 -25.85 -21.03
CA LEU A 11 2.08 -24.85 -20.15
C LEU A 11 3.13 -23.85 -19.64
N GLY A 12 4.39 -24.27 -19.47
CA GLY A 12 5.47 -23.37 -19.01
C GLY A 12 5.78 -22.21 -19.95
N SER A 13 5.34 -22.29 -21.21
CA SER A 13 5.49 -21.23 -22.22
C SER A 13 4.15 -20.81 -22.83
N ALA A 14 3.03 -21.21 -22.22
CA ALA A 14 1.69 -20.81 -22.67
C ALA A 14 1.33 -19.42 -22.12
N SER A 15 0.26 -18.81 -22.61
CA SER A 15 -0.25 -17.52 -22.08
C SER A 15 -0.61 -17.65 -20.60
N GLY A 16 -0.67 -16.52 -19.88
CA GLY A 16 -1.05 -16.50 -18.47
C GLY A 16 -2.41 -17.16 -18.24
N THR A 17 -3.36 -16.93 -19.14
CA THR A 17 -4.70 -17.55 -19.10
C THR A 17 -4.62 -19.07 -19.19
N ALA A 18 -3.85 -19.60 -20.14
CA ALA A 18 -3.69 -21.05 -20.30
C ALA A 18 -2.95 -21.67 -19.11
N GLN A 19 -1.96 -20.97 -18.55
CA GLN A 19 -1.26 -21.36 -17.33
C GLN A 19 -2.23 -21.43 -16.15
N PHE A 20 -3.03 -20.38 -15.92
CA PHE A 20 -4.01 -20.33 -14.84
C PHE A 20 -5.03 -21.46 -14.97
N GLN A 21 -5.59 -21.64 -16.17
CA GLN A 21 -6.58 -22.69 -16.43
C GLN A 21 -6.01 -24.09 -16.18
N GLY A 22 -4.81 -24.38 -16.70
CA GLY A 22 -4.20 -25.70 -16.62
C GLY A 22 -3.58 -26.03 -15.26
N LEU A 23 -3.08 -25.03 -14.52
CA LEU A 23 -2.30 -25.23 -13.30
C LEU A 23 -3.08 -24.91 -12.03
N ILE A 24 -4.16 -24.12 -12.10
CA ILE A 24 -4.94 -23.69 -10.94
C ILE A 24 -6.39 -24.13 -11.10
N LEU A 25 -7.09 -23.68 -12.15
CA LEU A 25 -8.52 -23.92 -12.30
C LEU A 25 -8.84 -25.41 -12.49
N ALA A 26 -8.25 -26.08 -13.47
CA ALA A 26 -8.54 -27.50 -13.71
C ALA A 26 -8.19 -28.39 -12.50
N PRO A 27 -7.01 -28.25 -11.85
CA PRO A 27 -6.73 -28.96 -10.60
C PRO A 27 -7.74 -28.69 -9.48
N SER A 28 -8.27 -27.46 -9.40
CA SER A 28 -9.27 -27.11 -8.38
C SER A 28 -10.60 -27.80 -8.56
N ILE A 29 -11.07 -27.95 -9.79
CA ILE A 29 -12.30 -28.67 -10.12
C ILE A 29 -12.12 -30.17 -9.88
N MET A 30 -10.92 -30.71 -10.13
CA MET A 30 -10.58 -32.12 -9.88
C MET A 30 -10.38 -32.45 -8.38
N SER A 31 -10.71 -31.52 -7.47
CA SER A 31 -10.55 -31.69 -6.03
C SER A 31 -9.12 -32.03 -5.60
N LEU A 32 -8.12 -31.55 -6.35
CA LEU A 32 -6.70 -31.72 -6.00
C LEU A 32 -6.23 -30.75 -4.90
N TYR A 33 -7.10 -29.82 -4.49
CA TYR A 33 -6.90 -28.95 -3.34
C TYR A 33 -7.80 -29.37 -2.18
N PRO A 34 -7.42 -29.07 -0.92
CA PRO A 34 -8.26 -29.30 0.26
C PRO A 34 -9.65 -28.69 0.06
N GLN A 35 -10.71 -29.47 0.31
CA GLN A 35 -12.12 -29.02 0.20
C GLN A 35 -12.75 -28.77 1.57
N ASP A 36 -12.08 -29.17 2.64
CA ASP A 36 -12.51 -29.07 4.03
C ASP A 36 -12.15 -27.73 4.68
N ARG A 37 -11.39 -26.88 3.98
CA ARG A 37 -10.96 -25.57 4.48
C ARG A 37 -10.84 -24.54 3.35
N PRO A 38 -11.10 -23.26 3.64
CA PRO A 38 -10.93 -22.21 2.64
C PRO A 38 -9.45 -22.01 2.28
N ILE A 39 -9.20 -21.67 1.02
CA ILE A 39 -7.91 -21.19 0.51
C ILE A 39 -8.07 -19.70 0.25
N VAL A 40 -7.30 -18.88 0.94
CA VAL A 40 -7.33 -17.43 0.75
C VAL A 40 -6.19 -17.02 -0.18
N LEU A 41 -6.52 -16.35 -1.27
CA LEU A 41 -5.59 -15.72 -2.19
C LEU A 41 -5.65 -14.21 -1.98
N VAL A 42 -4.50 -13.60 -1.69
CA VAL A 42 -4.38 -12.15 -1.59
C VAL A 42 -3.48 -11.69 -2.73
N ILE A 43 -4.01 -10.83 -3.59
CA ILE A 43 -3.27 -10.14 -4.64
C ILE A 43 -3.14 -8.69 -4.20
N ASP A 44 -1.92 -8.28 -3.90
CA ASP A 44 -1.62 -6.93 -3.48
C ASP A 44 -1.11 -6.12 -4.67
N GLY A 45 -1.70 -4.95 -4.92
CA GLY A 45 -1.27 -4.03 -5.98
C GLY A 45 -1.51 -4.53 -7.41
N LEU A 46 -2.74 -4.94 -7.75
CA LEU A 46 -3.04 -5.41 -9.12
C LEU A 46 -2.72 -4.34 -10.20
N ASP A 47 -2.79 -3.07 -9.85
CA ASP A 47 -2.46 -1.95 -10.73
C ASP A 47 -0.95 -1.75 -11.00
N GLU A 48 -0.09 -2.48 -10.29
CA GLU A 48 1.36 -2.51 -10.54
C GLU A 48 1.75 -3.60 -11.56
N SER A 49 0.77 -4.32 -12.10
CA SER A 49 1.01 -5.29 -13.16
C SER A 49 1.29 -4.60 -14.48
N ASP A 50 2.45 -4.89 -15.06
CA ASP A 50 2.82 -4.44 -16.42
C ASP A 50 2.10 -5.25 -17.53
N ASP A 51 1.27 -6.23 -17.17
CA ASP A 51 0.61 -7.15 -18.09
C ASP A 51 -0.92 -7.08 -17.95
N GLU A 52 -1.59 -6.51 -18.96
CA GLU A 52 -3.05 -6.45 -19.03
C GLU A 52 -3.70 -7.85 -18.91
N GLU A 53 -3.01 -8.93 -19.34
CA GLU A 53 -3.50 -10.31 -19.20
C GLU A 53 -3.72 -10.67 -17.73
N CYS A 54 -2.93 -10.13 -16.79
CA CYS A 54 -3.09 -10.40 -15.37
C CYS A 54 -4.41 -9.83 -14.82
N VAL A 55 -4.78 -8.61 -15.21
CA VAL A 55 -6.06 -7.99 -14.82
C VAL A 55 -7.23 -8.83 -15.35
N ASP A 56 -7.14 -9.27 -16.61
CA ASP A 56 -8.15 -10.11 -17.24
C ASP A 56 -8.27 -11.49 -16.58
N ILE A 57 -7.17 -12.15 -16.25
CA ILE A 57 -7.20 -13.43 -15.54
C ILE A 57 -7.92 -13.28 -14.19
N VAL A 58 -7.60 -12.23 -13.43
CA VAL A 58 -8.24 -11.98 -12.13
C VAL A 58 -9.72 -11.63 -12.28
N ALA A 59 -10.10 -10.90 -13.32
CA ALA A 59 -11.49 -10.54 -13.55
C ALA A 59 -12.34 -11.68 -14.14
N GLN A 60 -11.76 -12.51 -15.01
CA GLN A 60 -12.51 -13.47 -15.84
C GLN A 60 -12.30 -14.93 -15.42
N GLU A 61 -11.10 -15.32 -14.99
CA GLU A 61 -10.79 -16.71 -14.67
C GLU A 61 -10.94 -17.04 -13.18
N PHE A 62 -10.57 -16.12 -12.28
CA PHE A 62 -10.72 -16.32 -10.83
C PHE A 62 -12.17 -16.57 -10.38
N PRO A 63 -13.20 -15.89 -10.93
CA PRO A 63 -14.60 -16.22 -10.64
C PRO A 63 -15.03 -17.66 -10.92
N LYS A 64 -14.26 -18.39 -11.74
CA LYS A 64 -14.54 -19.80 -12.08
C LYS A 64 -14.02 -20.77 -11.02
N LEU A 65 -13.21 -20.30 -10.07
CA LEU A 65 -12.71 -21.13 -8.97
C LEU A 65 -13.87 -21.58 -8.05
N PRO A 66 -13.76 -22.78 -7.44
CA PRO A 66 -14.77 -23.25 -6.51
C PRO A 66 -14.81 -22.37 -5.24
N ALA A 67 -15.95 -22.38 -4.54
CA ALA A 67 -16.21 -21.54 -3.35
C ALA A 67 -15.21 -21.73 -2.19
N THR A 68 -14.42 -22.80 -2.23
CA THR A 68 -13.28 -23.03 -1.35
C THR A 68 -12.24 -21.91 -1.46
N PHE A 69 -12.11 -21.27 -2.63
CA PHE A 69 -11.22 -20.13 -2.83
C PHE A 69 -11.91 -18.83 -2.40
N ARG A 70 -11.22 -18.05 -1.57
CA ARG A 70 -11.58 -16.69 -1.21
C ARG A 70 -10.50 -15.77 -1.71
N ILE A 71 -10.87 -14.76 -2.50
CA ILE A 71 -9.90 -13.89 -3.16
C ILE A 71 -10.09 -12.48 -2.64
N ILE A 72 -8.97 -11.87 -2.25
CA ILE A 72 -8.89 -10.46 -1.89
C ILE A 72 -7.90 -9.83 -2.86
N VAL A 73 -8.33 -8.75 -3.51
CA VAL A 73 -7.49 -8.00 -4.45
C VAL A 73 -7.44 -6.56 -3.98
N THR A 74 -6.25 -6.00 -3.88
CA THR A 74 -6.04 -4.56 -3.68
C THR A 74 -5.58 -3.94 -4.98
N SER A 75 -5.99 -2.70 -5.24
CA SER A 75 -5.51 -1.91 -6.38
C SER A 75 -5.80 -0.43 -6.16
N ARG A 76 -5.06 0.44 -6.83
CA ARG A 76 -5.51 1.81 -7.09
C ARG A 76 -6.75 1.80 -7.99
N PRO A 77 -7.66 2.79 -7.85
CA PRO A 77 -8.87 2.88 -8.66
C PRO A 77 -8.55 3.42 -10.07
N LEU A 78 -7.71 2.71 -10.83
CA LEU A 78 -7.42 3.05 -12.21
C LEU A 78 -8.67 2.82 -13.07
N PRO A 79 -9.01 3.72 -14.01
CA PRO A 79 -10.23 3.59 -14.83
C PRO A 79 -10.37 2.25 -15.54
N GLU A 80 -9.25 1.68 -15.99
CA GLU A 80 -9.22 0.37 -16.64
C GLU A 80 -9.64 -0.76 -15.68
N ILE A 81 -9.04 -0.82 -14.49
CA ILE A 81 -9.41 -1.78 -13.45
C ILE A 81 -10.87 -1.55 -13.03
N GLU A 82 -11.29 -0.30 -12.86
CA GLU A 82 -12.67 0.02 -12.54
C GLU A 82 -13.64 -0.40 -13.65
N HIS A 83 -13.25 -0.35 -14.92
CA HIS A 83 -14.07 -0.79 -16.02
C HIS A 83 -14.15 -2.32 -16.09
N THR A 84 -13.00 -3.00 -16.05
CA THR A 84 -12.90 -4.46 -16.18
C THR A 84 -13.70 -5.19 -15.09
N PHE A 85 -13.63 -4.72 -13.85
CA PHE A 85 -14.36 -5.33 -12.73
C PHE A 85 -15.81 -4.85 -12.58
N ALA A 86 -16.27 -3.83 -13.33
CA ALA A 86 -17.64 -3.29 -13.17
C ALA A 86 -18.73 -4.30 -13.50
N PHE A 87 -18.44 -5.26 -14.38
CA PHE A 87 -19.40 -6.23 -14.90
C PHE A 87 -19.20 -7.65 -14.38
N VAL A 88 -18.31 -7.85 -13.39
CA VAL A 88 -18.05 -9.16 -12.80
C VAL A 88 -19.01 -9.41 -11.62
N PRO A 89 -20.03 -10.28 -11.73
CA PRO A 89 -21.14 -10.32 -10.76
C PRO A 89 -20.76 -10.77 -9.35
N VAL A 90 -19.67 -11.53 -9.23
CA VAL A 90 -19.21 -12.11 -7.95
C VAL A 90 -18.25 -11.19 -7.19
N VAL A 91 -17.88 -10.05 -7.76
CA VAL A 91 -16.90 -9.13 -7.18
C VAL A 91 -17.61 -8.13 -6.29
N HIS A 92 -17.18 -8.08 -5.03
CA HIS A 92 -17.62 -7.08 -4.07
C HIS A 92 -16.57 -5.98 -3.98
N ARG A 93 -16.95 -4.76 -4.36
CA ARG A 93 -16.07 -3.59 -4.29
C ARG A 93 -16.12 -2.96 -2.92
N HIS A 94 -14.95 -2.71 -2.35
CA HIS A 94 -14.78 -1.93 -1.14
C HIS A 94 -13.78 -0.81 -1.41
N ALA A 95 -14.28 0.42 -1.53
CA ALA A 95 -13.45 1.59 -1.74
C ALA A 95 -12.95 2.14 -0.40
N ILE A 96 -11.64 2.41 -0.33
CA ILE A 96 -11.01 3.10 0.81
C ILE A 96 -10.60 4.50 0.32
N PRO A 97 -11.49 5.49 0.36
CA PRO A 97 -11.17 6.82 -0.13
C PRO A 97 -10.15 7.50 0.77
N ILE A 98 -9.13 8.11 0.17
CA ILE A 98 -8.08 8.86 0.87
C ILE A 98 -8.68 9.96 1.77
N ARG A 99 -9.77 10.60 1.35
CA ARG A 99 -10.49 11.60 2.14
C ARG A 99 -11.73 11.04 2.85
N GLY A 100 -11.79 9.71 3.01
CA GLY A 100 -12.82 9.04 3.79
C GLY A 100 -12.73 9.41 5.27
N VAL A 101 -13.88 9.44 5.95
CA VAL A 101 -13.95 9.78 7.38
C VAL A 101 -13.06 8.85 8.21
N ASP A 102 -13.14 7.54 7.98
CA ASP A 102 -12.36 6.53 8.71
C ASP A 102 -10.85 6.74 8.48
N ASN A 103 -10.41 6.94 7.23
CA ASN A 103 -9.01 7.18 6.92
C ASN A 103 -8.48 8.50 7.51
N ILE A 104 -9.26 9.57 7.46
CA ILE A 104 -8.90 10.84 8.10
C ILE A 104 -8.76 10.65 9.62
N TRP A 105 -9.67 9.89 10.24
CA TRP A 105 -9.61 9.59 11.66
C TRP A 105 -8.36 8.78 12.02
N ASP A 106 -8.03 7.77 11.23
CA ASP A 106 -6.82 6.95 11.42
C ASP A 106 -5.54 7.78 11.28
N VAL A 107 -5.46 8.64 10.25
CA VAL A 107 -4.35 9.59 10.09
C VAL A 107 -4.25 10.50 11.31
N CYS A 108 -5.36 11.11 11.76
CA CYS A 108 -5.37 11.97 12.95
C CYS A 108 -4.89 11.23 14.21
N LEU A 109 -5.39 10.01 14.43
CA LEU A 109 -5.05 9.18 15.58
C LEU A 109 -3.57 8.80 15.56
N TYR A 110 -3.08 8.33 14.41
CA TYR A 110 -1.68 7.99 14.20
C TYR A 110 -0.77 9.19 14.46
N THR A 111 -1.03 10.34 13.82
CA THR A 111 -0.23 11.57 14.02
C THR A 111 -0.17 11.93 15.48
N ARG A 112 -1.32 11.90 16.19
CA ARG A 112 -1.36 12.29 17.61
C ARG A 112 -0.49 11.37 18.45
N GLN A 113 -0.68 10.07 18.34
CA GLN A 113 0.07 9.09 19.13
C GLN A 113 1.58 9.18 18.86
N ARG A 114 1.97 9.40 17.61
CA ARG A 114 3.38 9.45 17.23
C ARG A 114 4.07 10.74 17.66
N LEU A 115 3.43 11.91 17.50
CA LEU A 115 4.00 13.17 17.98
C LEU A 115 4.10 13.18 19.52
N ASP A 116 3.11 12.64 20.23
CA ASP A 116 3.17 12.52 21.69
C ASP A 116 4.31 11.60 22.13
N LYS A 117 4.61 10.54 21.36
CA LYS A 117 5.76 9.68 21.61
C LYS A 117 7.07 10.43 21.39
N ILE A 118 7.21 11.17 20.29
CA ILE A 118 8.41 11.98 19.99
C ILE A 118 8.67 13.02 21.09
N ALA A 119 7.61 13.70 21.55
CA ALA A 119 7.70 14.68 22.65
C ALA A 119 8.28 14.05 23.93
N LYS A 120 7.81 12.84 24.29
CA LYS A 120 8.29 12.09 25.46
C LYS A 120 9.73 11.62 25.31
N ASP A 121 10.07 11.06 24.16
CA ASP A 121 11.35 10.37 23.96
C ASP A 121 12.52 11.34 23.73
N ARG A 122 12.28 12.48 23.07
CA ARG A 122 13.36 13.34 22.60
C ARG A 122 13.35 14.75 23.15
N HIS A 123 12.17 15.30 23.44
CA HIS A 123 12.08 16.73 23.65
C HIS A 123 12.34 17.15 25.11
N ASN A 124 12.18 16.25 26.10
CA ASN A 124 12.25 16.57 27.55
C ASN A 124 11.45 17.83 27.97
N ALA A 125 10.61 18.37 27.08
CA ALA A 125 10.09 19.71 27.14
C ALA A 125 8.68 19.74 26.54
N SER A 126 7.78 20.31 27.35
CA SER A 126 6.35 20.52 27.14
C SER A 126 5.57 19.28 26.69
N ALA A 127 4.67 18.80 27.55
CA ALA A 127 3.70 17.76 27.19
C ALA A 127 2.83 18.13 25.97
N ASP A 128 2.84 19.42 25.59
CA ASP A 128 2.01 19.96 24.53
C ASP A 128 2.71 20.11 23.18
N TRP A 129 4.01 19.77 23.03
CA TRP A 129 4.70 19.87 21.73
C TRP A 129 4.01 19.00 20.64
N PRO A 130 3.87 19.45 19.38
CA PRO A 130 4.23 20.78 18.84
C PRO A 130 3.11 21.83 18.99
N GLY A 131 2.07 21.54 19.76
CA GLY A 131 0.85 22.32 19.87
C GLY A 131 -0.25 21.77 18.97
N VAL A 132 -1.51 22.06 19.33
CA VAL A 132 -2.68 21.60 18.59
C VAL A 132 -2.70 22.15 17.16
N GLU A 133 -2.30 23.41 16.99
CA GLU A 133 -2.32 24.10 15.70
C GLU A 133 -1.34 23.48 14.69
N LEU A 134 -0.05 23.36 15.04
CA LEU A 134 0.96 22.78 14.16
C LEU A 134 0.67 21.30 13.86
N ARG A 135 0.10 20.58 14.82
CA ARG A 135 -0.37 19.20 14.62
C ARG A 135 -1.49 19.13 13.58
N ASN A 136 -2.47 20.03 13.65
CA ASN A 136 -3.56 20.07 12.69
C ASN A 136 -3.05 20.45 11.28
N GLN A 137 -2.11 21.39 11.19
CA GLN A 137 -1.48 21.73 9.90
C GLN A 137 -0.75 20.54 9.28
N LEU A 138 -0.01 19.73 10.06
CA LEU A 138 0.59 18.49 9.57
C LEU A 138 -0.46 17.48 9.07
N ILE A 139 -1.56 17.31 9.79
CA ILE A 139 -2.65 16.41 9.40
C ILE A 139 -3.32 16.88 8.10
N GLU A 140 -3.62 18.18 8.00
CA GLU A 140 -4.20 18.77 6.80
C GLU A 140 -3.26 18.58 5.61
N LYS A 141 -1.97 18.80 5.83
CA LYS A 141 -0.93 18.64 4.82
C LYS A 141 -0.74 17.20 4.36
N ALA A 142 -0.95 16.22 5.25
CA ALA A 142 -1.01 14.82 4.86
C ALA A 142 -2.17 14.54 3.89
N GLY A 143 -3.26 15.30 3.93
CA GLY A 143 -4.36 15.19 2.98
C GLY A 143 -5.05 13.81 2.97
N GLY A 144 -4.88 13.02 4.01
CA GLY A 144 -5.32 11.61 4.09
C GLY A 144 -4.26 10.58 3.68
N HIS A 145 -3.07 10.99 3.22
CA HIS A 145 -2.01 10.08 2.83
C HIS A 145 -1.25 9.54 4.04
N PHE A 146 -1.51 8.27 4.37
CA PHE A 146 -0.84 7.62 5.50
C PHE A 146 0.68 7.53 5.31
N LEU A 147 1.14 7.27 4.09
CA LEU A 147 2.56 7.24 3.78
C LEU A 147 3.23 8.61 4.00
N TRP A 148 2.56 9.70 3.61
CA TRP A 148 3.06 11.06 3.82
C TRP A 148 3.27 11.34 5.31
N ILE A 149 2.24 11.10 6.12
CA ILE A 149 2.31 11.41 7.55
C ILE A 149 3.24 10.47 8.31
N TYR A 150 3.32 9.20 7.89
CA TYR A 150 4.30 8.25 8.40
C TYR A 150 5.71 8.77 8.17
N THR A 151 6.04 9.14 6.94
CA THR A 151 7.37 9.64 6.57
C THR A 151 7.70 10.95 7.27
N ALA A 152 6.75 11.89 7.35
CA ALA A 152 6.92 13.14 8.08
C ALA A 152 7.23 12.91 9.58
N VAL A 153 6.50 12.00 10.22
CA VAL A 153 6.75 11.59 11.62
C VAL A 153 8.13 10.93 11.76
N GLU A 154 8.54 10.11 10.81
CA GLU A 154 9.85 9.45 10.82
C GLU A 154 11.01 10.43 10.61
N ILE A 155 10.82 11.48 9.80
CA ILE A 155 11.76 12.60 9.68
C ILE A 155 11.88 13.29 11.05
N LEU A 156 10.76 13.66 11.68
CA LEU A 156 10.76 14.30 13.00
C LEU A 156 11.43 13.44 14.08
N SER A 157 11.24 12.12 14.04
CA SER A 157 11.77 11.20 15.03
C SER A 157 13.29 10.97 14.90
N ARG A 158 13.88 11.16 13.71
CA ARG A 158 15.31 10.95 13.46
C ARG A 158 16.13 12.23 13.55
N HIS A 159 15.58 13.37 13.14
CA HIS A 159 16.31 14.64 13.05
C HIS A 159 16.85 15.18 14.38
N VAL A 160 18.06 15.76 14.36
CA VAL A 160 18.71 16.35 15.54
C VAL A 160 17.95 17.58 16.07
N SER A 161 17.42 18.42 15.17
CA SER A 161 16.56 19.56 15.53
C SER A 161 15.13 19.31 15.03
N ILE A 162 14.25 18.94 15.97
CA ILE A 162 12.87 18.54 15.67
C ILE A 162 12.05 19.74 15.19
N ASP A 163 12.24 20.92 15.77
CA ASP A 163 11.52 22.13 15.36
C ASP A 163 11.91 22.59 13.95
N ASN A 164 13.20 22.49 13.58
CA ASN A 164 13.63 22.81 12.22
C ASN A 164 13.05 21.82 11.19
N ALA A 165 12.99 20.54 11.55
CA ALA A 165 12.37 19.51 10.70
C ALA A 165 10.86 19.76 10.55
N LEU A 166 10.18 20.14 11.63
CA LEU A 166 8.76 20.50 11.61
C LEU A 166 8.50 21.70 10.69
N VAL A 167 9.29 22.77 10.82
CA VAL A 167 9.18 23.94 9.95
C VAL A 167 9.43 23.58 8.49
N ALA A 168 10.44 22.74 8.19
CA ALA A 168 10.70 22.27 6.84
C ALA A 168 9.51 21.49 6.26
N LEU A 169 8.92 20.57 7.05
CA LEU A 169 7.76 19.78 6.65
C LEU A 169 6.51 20.64 6.42
N LEU A 170 6.29 21.68 7.22
CA LEU A 170 5.17 22.59 7.05
C LEU A 170 5.34 23.51 5.83
N ASN A 171 6.59 23.85 5.48
CA ASN A 171 6.91 24.71 4.35
C ASN A 171 7.00 24.00 3.00
N THR A 172 6.88 22.66 2.93
CA THR A 172 6.82 21.97 1.62
C THR A 172 5.65 22.51 0.81
N SER A 173 5.79 22.57 -0.51
CA SER A 173 4.71 23.02 -1.37
C SER A 173 3.56 22.04 -1.22
N GLY A 174 2.35 22.52 -0.95
CA GLY A 174 1.16 21.67 -1.07
C GLY A 174 0.99 21.33 -2.54
N GLY A 175 1.64 20.26 -3.01
CA GLY A 175 1.62 19.85 -4.41
C GLY A 175 0.20 19.59 -4.88
N SER A 176 -0.07 19.85 -6.16
CA SER A 176 -1.35 19.52 -6.80
C SER A 176 -1.60 18.02 -6.91
N SER A 177 -0.56 17.20 -6.73
CA SER A 177 -0.63 15.75 -6.70
C SER A 177 0.16 15.15 -5.54
N VAL A 178 -0.15 13.90 -5.22
CA VAL A 178 0.45 13.13 -4.12
C VAL A 178 1.91 12.87 -4.40
N GLU A 179 2.24 12.57 -5.66
CA GLU A 179 3.58 12.29 -6.15
C GLU A 179 4.52 13.47 -5.90
N VAL A 180 4.10 14.68 -6.27
CA VAL A 180 4.89 15.90 -6.02
C VAL A 180 5.11 16.14 -4.53
N THR A 181 4.06 15.91 -3.73
CA THR A 181 4.14 16.12 -2.27
C THR A 181 5.01 15.05 -1.59
N MET A 182 5.04 13.83 -2.14
CA MET A 182 5.90 12.74 -1.68
C MET A 182 7.36 12.94 -2.11
N ASP A 183 7.60 13.43 -3.33
CA ASP A 183 8.94 13.75 -3.82
C ASP A 183 9.64 14.78 -2.93
N GLU A 184 8.93 15.85 -2.54
CA GLU A 184 9.47 16.85 -1.61
C GLU A 184 9.79 16.26 -0.24
N LEU A 185 8.95 15.34 0.28
CA LEU A 185 9.25 14.61 1.52
C LEU A 185 10.49 13.74 1.38
N TYR A 186 10.62 13.02 0.26
CA TYR A 186 11.80 12.21 0.00
C TYR A 186 13.03 13.08 -0.18
N THR A 187 12.94 14.24 -0.83
CA THR A 187 14.05 15.20 -0.88
C THR A 187 14.47 15.64 0.52
N ILE A 188 13.53 15.98 1.41
CA ILE A 188 13.86 16.33 2.80
C ILE A 188 14.56 15.17 3.51
N LEU A 189 14.03 13.95 3.38
CA LEU A 189 14.64 12.76 3.97
C LEU A 189 16.07 12.56 3.43
N LEU A 190 16.22 12.56 2.11
CA LEU A 190 17.47 12.24 1.43
C LEU A 190 18.50 13.35 1.64
N GLU A 191 18.19 14.63 1.50
CA GLU A 191 19.16 15.72 1.73
C GLU A 191 19.68 15.78 3.17
N LYS A 192 18.95 15.19 4.11
CA LYS A 192 19.26 15.28 5.54
C LYS A 192 19.73 13.96 6.14
N CYS A 193 19.73 12.88 5.36
CA CYS A 193 20.42 11.66 5.72
C CYS A 193 21.94 11.92 5.76
N PRO A 194 22.65 11.49 6.81
CA PRO A 194 24.10 11.59 6.87
C PRO A 194 24.70 10.45 6.02
N TRP A 195 24.63 10.59 4.69
CA TRP A 195 25.17 9.57 3.75
C TRP A 195 26.65 9.29 3.92
N ASP A 196 27.38 10.26 4.48
CA ASP A 196 28.80 10.19 4.77
C ASP A 196 29.11 9.59 6.16
N ASP A 197 28.10 9.09 6.88
CA ASP A 197 28.25 8.39 8.15
C ASP A 197 28.38 6.88 7.92
N ASP A 198 29.59 6.36 8.16
CA ASP A 198 29.93 4.94 7.99
C ASP A 198 29.08 4.00 8.87
N GLU A 199 28.49 4.48 9.98
CA GLU A 199 27.55 3.66 10.77
C GLU A 199 26.15 3.59 10.14
N PHE A 200 25.75 4.60 9.37
CA PHE A 200 24.47 4.63 8.65
C PHE A 200 24.54 3.85 7.32
N ALA A 201 25.68 3.87 6.64
CA ALA A 201 25.88 3.22 5.34
C ALA A 201 26.02 1.68 5.39
N VAL A 202 26.11 1.09 6.59
CA VAL A 202 26.34 -0.36 6.82
C VAL A 202 25.04 -1.10 7.22
N GLY A 203 23.88 -0.42 7.13
CA GLY A 203 22.56 -1.03 7.35
C GLY A 203 22.14 -2.06 6.31
#